data_AF-A0A142X612-F1
#
_entry.id   AF-A0A142X612-F1
#
_cell.length_a   1.000
_cell.length_b   1.000
_cell.length_c   1.000
_cell.angle_alpha   90.00
_cell.angle_beta   90.00
_cell.angle_gamma   90.00
#
_symmetry.space_group_name_H-M   'P 1'
#
loop_
_entity.id
_entity.type
_entity.pdbx_description
1 polymer ?
#
loop_
_entity_poly.entity_id
_entity_poly.type
_entity_poly.pdbx_seq_one_letter_code
_entity_poly.pdbx_strand_id
1 'polypeptide(L)'
;MNMKSIHQTPPATHADTHSAADLAKRIGISLRQVRRMDADGTLPQPVRFGKLKRWTRLSIDAWLAAGCPKRKPGKATTQSA
;
A
#
# COMPACT_ATOMS: atom_id res chain seq x y z
N MET A 1 -24.54 5.58 -18.54
CA MET A 1 -23.71 4.66 -17.75
C MET A 1 -22.58 5.44 -17.10
N ASN A 2 -22.64 5.65 -15.78
CA ASN A 2 -21.79 6.66 -15.11
C ASN A 2 -20.32 6.23 -15.01
N MET A 3 -19.51 6.94 -15.79
CA MET A 3 -18.07 7.10 -15.65
C MET A 3 -17.79 7.76 -14.29
N LYS A 4 -17.10 7.06 -13.38
CA LYS A 4 -16.60 7.64 -12.11
C LYS A 4 -15.09 7.53 -12.08
N SER A 5 -14.47 8.33 -12.95
CA SER A 5 -13.09 8.77 -12.75
C SER A 5 -13.13 9.91 -11.72
N ILE A 6 -12.95 9.59 -10.44
CA ILE A 6 -12.80 10.59 -9.34
C ILE A 6 -11.82 10.11 -8.25
N HIS A 7 -10.72 9.45 -8.62
CA HIS A 7 -9.68 9.11 -7.65
C HIS A 7 -8.75 10.31 -7.37
N GLN A 8 -9.31 11.25 -6.59
CA GLN A 8 -8.78 12.29 -5.69
C GLN A 8 -7.30 12.75 -5.71
N THR A 9 -7.13 14.08 -5.67
CA THR A 9 -6.03 14.79 -4.98
C THR A 9 -6.08 14.52 -3.47
N PRO A 10 -5.00 14.04 -2.82
CA PRO A 10 -4.99 13.76 -1.39
C PRO A 10 -4.71 15.00 -0.52
N PRO A 11 -5.50 15.28 0.53
CA PRO A 11 -5.18 16.32 1.50
C PRO A 11 -4.02 15.91 2.43
N ALA A 12 -2.99 16.77 2.44
CA ALA A 12 -1.94 16.95 3.44
C ALA A 12 -1.04 15.76 3.85
N THR A 13 0.13 15.72 3.18
CA THR A 13 1.46 15.81 3.81
C THR A 13 1.94 14.67 4.72
N HIS A 14 2.26 13.53 4.09
CA HIS A 14 3.62 12.96 4.11
C HIS A 14 3.82 12.34 2.73
N ALA A 15 4.55 13.01 1.84
CA ALA A 15 4.55 12.78 0.39
C ALA A 15 4.84 11.32 -0.03
N ASP A 16 5.48 10.54 0.83
CA ASP A 16 6.02 9.23 0.48
C ASP A 16 5.31 8.04 1.13
N THR A 17 4.24 8.22 1.92
CA THR A 17 3.55 7.09 2.58
C THR A 17 2.04 7.03 2.37
N HIS A 18 1.51 5.81 2.25
CA HIS A 18 0.10 5.49 2.09
C HIS A 18 -0.44 4.79 3.34
N SER A 19 -1.62 5.22 3.82
CA SER A 19 -2.42 4.40 4.74
C SER A 19 -3.07 3.23 4.01
N ALA A 20 -3.68 2.31 4.77
CA ALA A 20 -4.51 1.26 4.18
C ALA A 20 -5.69 1.81 3.37
N ALA A 21 -6.23 2.96 3.76
CA ALA A 21 -7.33 3.62 3.04
C ALA A 21 -6.85 4.30 1.75
N ASP A 22 -5.68 4.94 1.80
CA ASP A 22 -5.07 5.54 0.60
C ASP A 22 -4.67 4.46 -0.40
N LEU A 23 -4.08 3.37 0.09
CA LEU A 23 -3.74 2.20 -0.73
C LEU A 23 -4.98 1.62 -1.40
N ALA A 24 -6.07 1.41 -0.64
CA ALA A 24 -7.34 0.89 -1.14
C ALA A 24 -7.89 1.74 -2.28
N LYS A 25 -7.88 3.07 -2.11
CA LYS A 25 -8.28 4.03 -3.15
C LYS A 25 -7.37 3.97 -4.38
N ARG A 26 -6.04 3.86 -4.18
CA ARG A 26 -5.04 3.86 -5.26
C ARG A 26 -5.14 2.64 -6.16
N ILE A 27 -5.39 1.46 -5.59
CA ILE A 27 -5.50 0.20 -6.34
C ILE A 27 -6.95 -0.19 -6.68
N GLY A 28 -7.93 0.62 -6.26
CA GLY A 28 -9.35 0.42 -6.59
C GLY A 28 -10.02 -0.77 -5.89
N ILE A 29 -9.58 -1.15 -4.68
CA ILE A 29 -10.18 -2.27 -3.92
C ILE A 29 -10.72 -1.80 -2.57
N SER A 30 -11.55 -2.63 -1.93
CA SER A 30 -12.10 -2.29 -0.61
C SER A 30 -11.01 -2.32 0.49
N LEU A 31 -11.17 -1.48 1.52
CA LEU A 31 -10.29 -1.47 2.69
C LEU A 31 -10.22 -2.84 3.39
N ARG A 32 -11.35 -3.56 3.41
CA ARG A 32 -11.41 -4.93 3.93
C ARG A 32 -10.50 -5.86 3.14
N GLN A 33 -10.49 -5.73 1.81
CA GLN A 33 -9.62 -6.54 0.96
C GLN A 33 -8.14 -6.19 1.16
N VAL A 34 -7.79 -4.91 1.32
CA VAL A 34 -6.43 -4.49 1.68
C VAL A 34 -5.97 -5.15 2.99
N ARG A 35 -6.81 -5.11 4.03
CA ARG A 35 -6.49 -5.73 5.33
C ARG A 35 -6.32 -7.25 5.21
N ARG A 36 -7.18 -7.91 4.43
CA ARG A 36 -7.07 -9.34 4.15
C ARG A 36 -5.77 -9.64 3.41
N MET A 37 -5.46 -8.89 2.36
CA MET A 37 -4.24 -9.04 1.59
C MET A 37 -2.97 -8.79 2.44
N ASP A 38 -3.01 -7.86 3.40
CA ASP A 38 -1.92 -7.66 4.36
C ASP A 38 -1.75 -8.86 5.30
N ALA A 39 -2.86 -9.43 5.78
CA ALA A 39 -2.85 -10.64 6.62
C ALA A 39 -2.36 -11.87 5.87
N ASP A 40 -2.79 -12.02 4.61
CA ASP A 40 -2.37 -13.11 3.70
C ASP A 40 -0.94 -12.91 3.18
N GLY A 41 -0.28 -11.80 3.52
CA GLY A 41 1.06 -11.47 3.07
C GLY A 41 1.15 -11.28 1.55
N THR A 42 0.11 -10.76 0.90
CA THR A 42 0.10 -10.49 -0.55
C THR A 42 0.44 -9.05 -0.92
N LEU A 43 0.35 -8.12 0.04
CA LEU A 43 0.81 -6.74 -0.10
C LEU A 43 2.31 -6.61 0.17
N PRO A 44 3.01 -5.53 -0.18
CA PRO A 44 4.40 -5.30 0.26
C PRO A 44 4.47 -4.98 1.77
N GLN A 45 5.60 -5.23 2.42
CA GLN A 45 5.75 -5.11 3.87
C GLN A 45 5.51 -3.66 4.36
N PRO A 46 4.60 -3.43 5.33
CA PRO A 46 4.34 -2.09 5.84
C PRO A 46 5.43 -1.64 6.82
N VAL A 47 5.73 -0.35 6.78
CA VAL A 47 6.43 0.37 7.85
C VAL A 47 5.46 0.53 9.02
N ARG A 48 5.86 0.07 10.21
CA ARG A 48 5.05 0.11 11.42
C ARG A 48 5.46 1.29 12.31
N PHE A 49 4.52 2.21 12.52
CA PHE A 49 4.63 3.27 13.52
C PHE A 49 3.75 2.89 14.71
N GLY A 50 4.27 2.03 15.60
CA GLY A 50 3.49 1.42 16.68
C GLY A 50 2.35 0.57 16.12
N LYS A 51 1.09 0.98 16.38
CA LYS A 51 -0.12 0.30 15.85
C LYS A 51 -0.44 0.70 14.40
N LEU A 52 0.16 1.77 13.88
CA LEU A 52 -0.11 2.26 12.53
C LEU A 52 0.75 1.51 11.50
N LYS A 53 0.11 1.05 10.43
CA LYS A 53 0.77 0.47 9.26
C LYS A 53 0.75 1.48 8.12
N ARG A 54 1.91 1.75 7.55
CA ARG A 54 2.10 2.66 6.41
C ARG A 54 2.90 1.98 5.32
N TRP A 55 2.55 2.20 4.07
CA TRP A 55 3.28 1.69 2.92
C TRP A 55 4.00 2.84 2.22
N THR A 56 5.29 2.73 1.97
CA THR A 56 5.98 3.76 1.21
C THR A 56 5.57 3.71 -0.25
N ARG A 57 5.47 4.86 -0.91
CA ARG A 57 5.16 4.96 -2.35
C ARG A 57 6.10 4.07 -3.16
N LEU A 58 7.39 4.14 -2.90
CA LEU A 58 8.41 3.33 -3.56
C LEU A 58 8.13 1.83 -3.45
N SER A 59 7.75 1.33 -2.26
CA SER A 59 7.42 -0.08 -2.07
C SER A 59 6.19 -0.52 -2.86
N ILE A 60 5.18 0.35 -2.98
CA ILE A 60 3.96 0.08 -3.74
C ILE A 60 4.26 0.10 -5.23
N ASP A 61 4.98 1.10 -5.71
CA ASP A 61 5.36 1.20 -7.12
C ASP A 61 6.24 0.02 -7.56
N ALA A 62 7.22 -0.39 -6.74
CA ALA A 62 8.03 -1.57 -7.00
C ALA A 62 7.20 -2.87 -7.00
N TRP A 63 6.24 -3.00 -6.09
CA TRP A 63 5.34 -4.15 -6.03
C TRP A 63 4.39 -4.22 -7.24
N LEU A 64 3.85 -3.08 -7.68
CA LEU A 64 3.04 -2.99 -8.90
C LEU A 64 3.87 -3.32 -10.13
N ALA A 65 5.08 -2.77 -10.24
CA ALA A 65 6.01 -3.04 -11.35
C ALA A 65 6.43 -4.52 -11.40
N ALA A 66 6.55 -5.18 -10.26
CA ALA A 66 6.85 -6.61 -10.16
C ALA A 66 5.65 -7.53 -10.45
N GLY A 67 4.46 -6.97 -10.76
CA GLY A 67 3.27 -7.76 -11.08
C GLY A 67 2.52 -8.29 -9.85
N CYS A 68 2.52 -7.53 -8.76
CA CYS A 68 1.80 -7.86 -7.53
C CYS A 68 2.19 -9.21 -6.87
N PRO A 69 3.50 -9.51 -6.71
CA PRO A 69 3.93 -10.77 -6.12
C PRO A 69 3.51 -10.86 -4.64
N LYS A 70 3.20 -12.07 -4.18
CA LYS A 70 3.00 -12.33 -2.74
C LYS A 70 4.33 -12.10 -1.99
N ARG A 71 4.27 -11.61 -0.74
CA ARG A 71 5.45 -11.53 0.14
C ARG A 71 6.05 -12.92 0.25
N LYS A 72 7.33 -13.05 -0.10
CA LYS A 72 8.13 -14.17 0.40
C LYS A 72 8.33 -13.95 1.91
N PRO A 73 8.19 -14.98 2.74
CA PRO A 73 8.50 -14.86 4.16
C PRO A 73 9.99 -14.49 4.32
N GLY A 74 10.27 -13.26 4.75
CA GLY A 74 11.59 -12.77 5.14
C GLY A 74 12.52 -12.36 4.00
N LYS A 75 12.81 -11.06 3.88
CA LYS A 75 13.95 -10.40 4.53
C LYS A 75 13.50 -8.98 4.86
N ALA A 76 13.72 -8.53 6.10
CA ALA A 76 13.53 -7.12 6.42
C ALA A 76 14.61 -6.34 5.64
N THR A 77 14.24 -5.76 4.50
CA THR A 77 15.08 -4.78 3.83
C THR A 77 15.05 -3.54 4.71
N THR A 78 16.05 -3.40 5.56
CA THR A 78 16.47 -2.12 6.12
C THR A 78 16.62 -1.16 4.93
N GLN A 79 15.67 -0.24 4.74
CA GLN A 79 15.91 0.92 3.89
C GLN A 79 16.93 1.77 4.65
N SER A 80 18.21 1.50 4.41
CA SER A 80 19.32 2.34 4.85
C SER A 80 19.22 3.66 4.10
N ALA A 81 19.02 4.73 4.85
CA ALA A 81 19.39 6.08 4.43
C ALA A 81 20.87 6.28 4.74
#